data_AF-A0A840GBT7-F1
#
_entry.id   AF-A0A840GBT7-F1
#
_cell.length_a   1.000
_cell.length_b   1.000
_cell.length_c   1.000
_cell.angle_alpha   90.00
_cell.angle_beta   90.00
_cell.angle_gamma   90.00
#
_symmetry.space_group_name_H-M   'P 1'
#
loop_
_entity.id
_entity.type
_entity.pdbx_description
1 polymer ?
#
loop_
_entity_poly.entity_id
_entity_poly.type
_entity_poly.pdbx_seq_one_letter_code
_entity_poly.pdbx_strand_id
1 'polypeptide(L)'
;MKTSPFHSSRVRAAETSALGNPQDRARLIRLLHVAKRDLQMADDTYRGVLMSVASKSSSSELSVTDLYRVLEHMKKAGFKVRVTKTADGKKRQSSRPLAQHAEDKKIRALWLLLHQLGAVKNPSEEALAAYVKRLTGVDALQWINGAQSLKLIESLKKWAMRFLPAAVKSRAEEVSAAIRTGSLQLEPQIINALGVAVGLAQSRKTFDPMLSAWELLNEVGQQKESGDGSAD
;
A
#
# COMPACT_ATOMS: atom_id res chain seq x y z
N MET A 1 -51.21 -37.51 39.23
CA MET A 1 -49.90 -37.82 38.60
C MET A 1 -49.52 -36.59 37.76
N LYS A 2 -48.69 -35.66 38.29
CA LYS A 2 -47.25 -35.45 37.97
C LYS A 2 -47.06 -35.26 36.44
N THR A 3 -46.62 -34.15 35.84
CA THR A 3 -45.77 -33.00 36.20
C THR A 3 -45.89 -31.88 35.13
N SER A 4 -45.76 -30.60 35.50
CA SER A 4 -45.25 -29.53 34.62
C SER A 4 -43.71 -29.54 34.67
N PRO A 5 -42.96 -29.04 33.65
CA PRO A 5 -42.48 -27.66 33.80
C PRO A 5 -42.26 -26.86 32.50
N PHE A 6 -42.31 -25.54 32.67
CA PHE A 6 -41.64 -24.52 31.86
C PHE A 6 -40.16 -24.86 31.55
N HIS A 7 -39.72 -24.67 30.31
CA HIS A 7 -38.44 -24.00 29.94
C HIS A 7 -38.41 -23.75 28.42
N SER A 8 -38.47 -22.48 28.01
CA SER A 8 -37.30 -21.73 27.48
C SER A 8 -36.78 -22.23 26.15
N SER A 9 -37.02 -21.48 25.07
CA SER A 9 -35.92 -21.14 24.17
C SER A 9 -36.28 -20.04 23.17
N ARG A 10 -36.07 -18.82 23.66
CA ARG A 10 -35.75 -17.62 22.90
C ARG A 10 -34.46 -17.88 22.12
N VAL A 11 -34.53 -18.50 20.93
CA VAL A 11 -33.32 -18.71 20.09
C VAL A 11 -33.53 -18.43 18.60
N ARG A 12 -34.69 -17.92 18.18
CA ARG A 12 -34.93 -17.61 16.75
C ARG A 12 -34.30 -16.29 16.25
N ALA A 13 -33.46 -15.64 17.05
CA ALA A 13 -32.81 -14.38 16.70
C ALA A 13 -31.29 -14.35 16.98
N ALA A 14 -30.66 -15.49 17.28
CA ALA A 14 -29.22 -15.58 17.53
C ALA A 14 -28.44 -16.38 16.47
N GLU A 15 -29.10 -16.87 15.41
CA GLU A 15 -28.48 -17.76 14.41
C GLU A 15 -28.24 -17.06 13.06
N THR A 16 -28.05 -15.74 13.08
CA THR A 16 -27.69 -14.93 11.90
C THR A 16 -26.26 -14.39 11.94
N SER A 17 -25.44 -14.76 12.94
CA SER A 17 -24.05 -14.31 13.07
C SER A 17 -22.98 -15.29 12.55
N ALA A 18 -23.37 -16.41 11.91
CA ALA A 18 -22.45 -17.44 11.41
C ALA A 18 -22.31 -17.46 9.86
N LEU A 19 -22.68 -16.40 9.16
CA LEU A 19 -22.46 -16.30 7.73
C LEU A 19 -21.03 -15.80 7.47
N GLY A 20 -20.11 -16.77 7.37
CA GLY A 20 -18.78 -16.53 6.80
C GLY A 20 -18.90 -15.84 5.44
N ASN A 21 -17.99 -14.90 5.17
CA ASN A 21 -17.99 -14.03 3.99
C ASN A 21 -18.27 -14.85 2.70
N PRO A 22 -19.26 -14.48 1.87
CA PRO A 22 -19.56 -15.18 0.62
C PRO A 22 -18.34 -15.37 -0.32
N GLN A 23 -17.36 -14.47 -0.23
CA GLN A 23 -16.09 -14.56 -0.97
C GLN A 23 -15.20 -15.72 -0.47
N ASP A 24 -15.22 -16.01 0.83
CA ASP A 24 -14.48 -17.13 1.42
C ASP A 24 -15.08 -18.46 1.00
N ARG A 25 -16.41 -18.54 0.93
CA ARG A 25 -17.12 -19.74 0.47
C ARG A 25 -16.75 -20.11 -0.96
N ALA A 26 -16.78 -19.14 -1.88
CA ALA A 26 -16.42 -19.37 -3.29
C ALA A 26 -14.96 -19.81 -3.44
N ARG A 27 -14.04 -19.23 -2.65
CA ARG A 27 -12.63 -19.61 -2.62
C ARG A 27 -12.44 -21.05 -2.13
N LEU A 28 -13.14 -21.45 -1.07
CA LEU A 28 -13.04 -22.79 -0.50
C LEU A 28 -13.56 -23.86 -1.47
N ILE A 29 -14.67 -23.58 -2.16
CA ILE A 29 -15.19 -24.49 -3.22
C ILE A 29 -14.14 -24.68 -4.32
N ARG A 30 -13.49 -23.60 -4.78
CA ARG A 30 -12.40 -23.70 -5.79
C ARG A 30 -11.23 -24.55 -5.30
N LEU A 31 -10.80 -24.35 -4.05
CA LEU A 31 -9.72 -25.16 -3.45
C LEU A 31 -10.09 -26.64 -3.36
N LEU A 32 -11.35 -26.95 -3.10
CA LEU A 32 -11.85 -28.30 -2.98
C LEU A 32 -11.88 -29.01 -4.35
N HIS A 33 -12.23 -28.28 -5.43
CA HIS A 33 -12.07 -28.78 -6.81
C HIS A 33 -10.61 -28.96 -7.23
N VAL A 34 -9.70 -28.10 -6.76
CA VAL A 34 -8.26 -28.29 -6.95
C VAL A 34 -7.79 -29.54 -6.20
N ALA A 35 -8.22 -29.73 -4.95
CA ALA A 35 -7.89 -30.91 -4.16
C ALA A 35 -8.37 -32.21 -4.81
N LYS A 36 -9.59 -32.22 -5.37
CA LYS A 36 -10.12 -33.36 -6.13
C LYS A 36 -9.20 -33.74 -7.29
N ARG A 37 -8.73 -32.73 -8.05
CA ARG A 37 -7.83 -32.91 -9.19
C ARG A 37 -6.44 -33.40 -8.75
N ASP A 38 -5.88 -32.80 -7.70
CA ASP A 38 -4.55 -33.12 -7.20
C ASP A 38 -4.48 -34.53 -6.58
N LEU A 39 -5.58 -34.99 -5.98
CA LEU A 39 -5.73 -36.34 -5.44
C LEU A 39 -6.23 -37.36 -6.47
N GLN A 40 -6.43 -36.95 -7.74
CA GLN A 40 -6.94 -37.80 -8.82
C GLN A 40 -8.21 -38.57 -8.45
N MET A 41 -9.12 -37.93 -7.70
CA MET A 41 -10.34 -38.58 -7.24
C MET A 41 -11.37 -38.62 -8.36
N ALA A 42 -11.91 -39.81 -8.62
CA ALA A 42 -13.09 -39.98 -9.45
C ALA A 42 -14.31 -39.29 -8.82
N ASP A 43 -15.28 -38.91 -9.65
CA ASP A 43 -16.48 -38.17 -9.22
C ASP A 43 -17.27 -38.90 -8.14
N ASP A 44 -17.42 -40.22 -8.25
CA ASP A 44 -18.14 -41.03 -7.27
C ASP A 44 -17.41 -41.11 -5.92
N THR A 45 -16.08 -41.28 -5.94
CA THR A 45 -15.25 -41.26 -4.73
C THR A 45 -15.29 -39.89 -4.04
N TYR A 46 -15.25 -38.82 -4.83
CA TYR A 46 -15.35 -37.46 -4.34
C TYR A 46 -16.72 -37.19 -3.70
N ARG A 47 -17.82 -37.62 -4.33
CA ARG A 47 -19.17 -37.55 -3.74
C ARG A 47 -19.29 -38.38 -2.46
N GLY A 48 -18.65 -39.55 -2.41
CA GLY A 48 -18.56 -40.37 -1.19
C GLY A 48 -17.88 -39.66 -0.03
N VAL A 49 -16.82 -38.87 -0.28
CA VAL A 49 -16.17 -38.03 0.73
C VAL A 49 -17.09 -36.91 1.21
N LEU A 50 -17.81 -36.25 0.30
CA LEU A 50 -18.77 -35.20 0.68
C LEU A 50 -19.91 -35.75 1.55
N MET A 51 -20.41 -36.95 1.22
CA MET A 51 -21.44 -37.64 1.99
C MET A 51 -20.93 -38.12 3.36
N SER A 52 -19.70 -38.64 3.42
CA SER A 52 -19.12 -39.14 4.67
C SER A 52 -18.79 -38.03 5.67
N VAL A 53 -18.30 -36.88 5.18
CA VAL A 53 -17.81 -35.79 6.04
C VAL A 53 -18.87 -34.72 6.32
N ALA A 54 -19.76 -34.46 5.36
CA ALA A 54 -20.73 -33.37 5.42
C ALA A 54 -22.17 -33.79 5.09
N SER A 55 -22.43 -35.10 4.90
CA SER A 55 -23.75 -35.67 4.58
C SER A 55 -24.46 -34.99 3.39
N LYS A 56 -23.69 -34.46 2.43
CA LYS A 56 -24.19 -33.76 1.26
C LYS A 56 -23.54 -34.30 -0.01
N SER A 57 -24.29 -34.34 -1.10
CA SER A 57 -23.83 -34.89 -2.38
C SER A 57 -23.17 -33.85 -3.29
N SER A 58 -23.28 -32.56 -2.96
CA SER A 58 -22.73 -31.46 -3.77
C SER A 58 -21.91 -30.47 -2.96
N SER A 59 -20.80 -30.01 -3.53
CA SER A 59 -19.99 -28.91 -2.97
C SER A 59 -20.72 -27.56 -2.95
N SER A 60 -21.75 -27.39 -3.79
CA SER A 60 -22.59 -26.19 -3.83
C SER A 60 -23.58 -26.10 -2.67
N GLU A 61 -23.84 -27.19 -1.95
CA GLU A 61 -24.77 -27.26 -0.81
C GLU A 61 -24.04 -27.16 0.55
N LEU A 62 -22.70 -27.19 0.53
CA LEU A 62 -21.89 -27.12 1.75
C LEU A 62 -21.92 -25.72 2.39
N SER A 63 -22.02 -25.69 3.72
CA SER A 63 -21.76 -24.47 4.50
C SER A 63 -20.25 -24.19 4.55
N VAL A 64 -19.85 -22.98 4.97
CA VAL A 64 -18.43 -22.63 5.14
C VAL A 64 -17.73 -23.59 6.12
N THR A 65 -18.40 -23.95 7.21
CA THR A 65 -17.91 -24.91 8.20
C THR A 65 -17.72 -26.30 7.59
N ASP A 66 -18.67 -26.76 6.77
CA ASP A 66 -18.57 -28.05 6.08
C ASP A 66 -17.42 -28.06 5.07
N LEU A 67 -17.23 -26.95 4.34
CA LEU A 67 -16.13 -26.78 3.37
C LEU A 67 -14.76 -26.90 4.04
N TYR A 68 -14.58 -26.33 5.24
CA TYR A 68 -13.35 -26.50 6.00
C TYR A 68 -13.13 -27.95 6.44
N ARG A 69 -14.16 -28.62 6.96
CA ARG A 69 -14.08 -30.03 7.39
C ARG A 69 -13.70 -30.95 6.24
N VAL A 70 -14.31 -30.76 5.07
CA VAL A 70 -13.97 -31.55 3.86
C VAL A 70 -12.54 -31.24 3.42
N LEU A 71 -12.12 -29.97 3.41
CA LEU A 71 -10.73 -29.61 3.08
C LEU A 71 -9.72 -30.22 4.06
N GLU A 72 -10.02 -30.29 5.35
CA GLU A 72 -9.17 -30.96 6.33
C GLU A 72 -9.11 -32.47 6.10
N HIS A 73 -10.24 -33.11 5.78
CA HIS A 73 -10.26 -34.52 5.41
C HIS A 73 -9.40 -34.77 4.15
N MET A 74 -9.51 -33.92 3.13
CA MET A 74 -8.67 -34.01 1.94
C MET A 74 -7.20 -33.79 2.25
N LYS A 75 -6.86 -32.88 3.17
CA LYS A 75 -5.47 -32.68 3.64
C LYS A 75 -4.91 -33.92 4.32
N LYS A 76 -5.70 -34.58 5.17
CA LYS A 76 -5.34 -35.86 5.80
C LYS A 76 -5.16 -36.97 4.76
N ALA A 77 -5.97 -36.96 3.70
CA ALA A 77 -5.86 -37.86 2.56
C ALA A 77 -4.66 -37.56 1.61
N GLY A 78 -3.83 -36.57 1.94
CA GLY A 78 -2.62 -36.25 1.18
C GLY A 78 -2.70 -34.96 0.36
N PHE A 79 -3.81 -34.23 0.38
CA PHE A 79 -3.91 -32.93 -0.27
C PHE A 79 -3.01 -31.91 0.44
N LYS A 80 -1.88 -31.62 -0.16
CA LYS A 80 -1.01 -30.53 0.28
C LYS A 80 -1.43 -29.30 -0.50
N VAL A 81 -1.84 -28.23 0.20
CA VAL A 81 -2.07 -26.92 -0.44
C VAL A 81 -0.74 -26.46 -1.01
N ARG A 82 -0.53 -26.71 -2.30
CA ARG A 82 0.67 -26.27 -3.00
C ARG A 82 0.58 -24.76 -3.14
N VAL A 83 1.30 -24.04 -2.28
CA VAL A 83 1.82 -22.73 -2.66
C VAL A 83 2.82 -23.03 -3.77
N THR A 84 2.32 -23.02 -4.99
CA THR A 84 3.06 -23.27 -6.24
C THR A 84 4.45 -22.64 -6.16
N LYS A 85 5.48 -23.48 -5.98
CA LYS A 85 6.87 -23.15 -6.28
C LYS A 85 7.05 -23.34 -7.78
N THR A 86 7.80 -22.47 -8.43
CA THR A 86 8.34 -22.75 -9.77
C THR A 86 9.67 -23.48 -9.65
N ALA A 87 10.21 -23.97 -10.78
CA ALA A 87 11.28 -24.96 -10.90
C ALA A 87 12.58 -24.66 -10.11
N ASP A 88 12.79 -23.44 -9.60
CA ASP A 88 13.97 -23.05 -8.80
C ASP A 88 13.73 -23.03 -7.27
N GLY A 89 12.77 -23.81 -6.77
CA GLY A 89 12.63 -24.12 -5.34
C GLY A 89 12.21 -22.96 -4.41
N LYS A 90 12.14 -21.71 -4.88
CA LYS A 90 11.67 -20.56 -4.10
C LYS A 90 10.15 -20.50 -4.05
N LYS A 91 9.62 -20.30 -2.83
CA LYS A 91 8.20 -20.05 -2.54
C LYS A 91 7.71 -18.94 -3.49
N ARG A 92 6.48 -19.03 -4.02
CA ARG A 92 5.78 -17.89 -4.63
C ARG A 92 5.60 -16.78 -3.59
N GLN A 93 6.68 -16.05 -3.35
CA GLN A 93 6.63 -14.64 -3.13
C GLN A 93 6.06 -14.07 -4.42
N SER A 94 4.95 -13.36 -4.30
CA SER A 94 4.46 -12.43 -5.32
C SER A 94 5.63 -11.93 -6.16
N SER A 95 5.70 -12.34 -7.42
CA SER A 95 6.57 -11.70 -8.40
C SER A 95 5.94 -10.35 -8.73
N ARG A 96 6.08 -9.45 -7.78
CA ARG A 96 5.96 -8.02 -7.97
C ARG A 96 7.27 -7.52 -7.36
N PRO A 97 8.32 -7.40 -8.19
CA PRO A 97 9.70 -7.24 -7.73
C PRO A 97 9.88 -5.97 -6.90
N LEU A 98 10.98 -5.94 -6.15
CA LEU A 98 11.61 -4.90 -5.33
C LEU A 98 11.39 -3.41 -5.72
N ALA A 99 10.91 -3.11 -6.93
CA ALA A 99 10.57 -1.79 -7.44
C ALA A 99 9.40 -1.10 -6.72
N GLN A 100 8.45 -1.85 -6.13
CA GLN A 100 7.31 -1.25 -5.40
C GLN A 100 7.76 -0.35 -4.26
N HIS A 101 8.75 -0.73 -3.45
CA HIS A 101 9.16 0.12 -2.33
C HIS A 101 9.84 1.42 -2.76
N ALA A 102 10.62 1.42 -3.84
CA ALA A 102 11.33 2.63 -4.29
C ALA A 102 10.37 3.63 -4.93
N GLU A 103 9.46 3.15 -5.79
CA GLU A 103 8.43 3.96 -6.42
C GLU A 103 7.45 4.50 -5.38
N ASP A 104 6.97 3.66 -4.45
CA ASP A 104 6.05 4.06 -3.39
C ASP A 104 6.67 5.14 -2.48
N LYS A 105 7.95 4.96 -2.10
CA LYS A 105 8.70 5.96 -1.32
C LYS A 105 8.79 7.28 -2.08
N LYS A 106 9.09 7.23 -3.38
CA LYS A 106 9.17 8.42 -4.23
C LYS A 106 7.81 9.11 -4.34
N ILE A 107 6.73 8.36 -4.50
CA ILE A 107 5.36 8.89 -4.57
C ILE A 107 4.99 9.60 -3.25
N ARG A 108 5.30 8.98 -2.11
CA ARG A 108 5.10 9.60 -0.79
C ARG A 108 5.95 10.86 -0.60
N ALA A 109 7.22 10.81 -0.98
CA ALA A 109 8.10 11.98 -0.91
C ALA A 109 7.55 13.14 -1.75
N LEU A 110 7.07 12.87 -2.97
CA LEU A 110 6.44 13.88 -3.82
C LEU A 110 5.12 14.41 -3.23
N TRP A 111 4.36 13.56 -2.55
CA TRP A 111 3.14 13.99 -1.85
C TRP A 111 3.45 14.95 -0.69
N LEU A 112 4.47 14.63 0.10
CA LEU A 112 4.94 15.49 1.18
C LEU A 112 5.54 16.79 0.63
N LEU A 113 6.29 16.74 -0.47
CA LEU A 113 6.77 17.93 -1.16
C LEU A 113 5.61 18.84 -1.57
N LEU A 114 4.53 18.30 -2.15
CA LEU A 114 3.35 19.09 -2.49
C LEU A 114 2.70 19.75 -1.28
N HIS A 115 2.71 19.08 -0.12
CA HIS A 115 2.24 19.66 1.12
C HIS A 115 3.16 20.79 1.62
N GLN A 116 4.48 20.59 1.60
CA GLN A 116 5.46 21.63 1.93
C GLN A 116 5.33 22.87 1.03
N LEU A 117 5.01 22.66 -0.25
CA LEU A 117 4.75 23.73 -1.21
C LEU A 117 3.36 24.38 -1.06
N GLY A 118 2.52 23.90 -0.13
CA GLY A 118 1.15 24.38 0.09
C GLY A 118 0.14 23.98 -1.01
N ALA A 119 0.54 23.12 -1.95
CA ALA A 119 -0.32 22.66 -3.04
C ALA A 119 -1.36 21.62 -2.57
N VAL A 120 -1.03 20.86 -1.53
CA VAL A 120 -1.89 19.88 -0.87
C VAL A 120 -2.09 20.30 0.58
N LYS A 121 -3.33 20.30 1.08
CA LYS A 121 -3.65 20.65 2.47
C LYS A 121 -3.47 19.50 3.46
N ASN A 122 -3.71 18.27 3.03
CA ASN A 122 -3.66 17.09 3.89
C ASN A 122 -2.56 16.12 3.41
N PRO A 123 -1.47 15.95 4.16
CA PRO A 123 -0.37 15.07 3.79
C PRO A 123 -0.63 13.58 4.12
N SER A 124 -1.81 13.22 4.65
CA SER A 124 -2.08 11.85 5.10
C SER A 124 -2.02 10.81 3.97
N GLU A 125 -1.67 9.57 4.33
CA GLU A 125 -1.69 8.42 3.40
C GLU A 125 -3.09 8.15 2.85
N GLU A 126 -4.15 8.47 3.61
CA GLU A 126 -5.53 8.34 3.14
C GLU A 126 -5.84 9.32 2.00
N ALA A 127 -5.38 10.57 2.13
CA ALA A 127 -5.53 11.57 1.08
C ALA A 127 -4.72 11.18 -0.18
N LEU A 128 -3.53 10.62 0.02
CA LEU A 128 -2.74 10.05 -1.07
C LEU A 128 -3.46 8.88 -1.75
N ALA A 129 -4.01 7.94 -0.98
CA ALA A 129 -4.75 6.79 -1.52
C ALA A 129 -5.98 7.24 -2.32
N ALA A 130 -6.72 8.25 -1.85
CA ALA A 130 -7.83 8.83 -2.60
C ALA A 130 -7.38 9.43 -3.94
N TYR A 131 -6.23 10.12 -3.97
CA TYR A 131 -5.63 10.63 -5.21
C TYR A 131 -5.21 9.49 -6.16
N VAL A 132 -4.57 8.45 -5.63
CA VAL A 132 -4.18 7.24 -6.38
C VAL A 132 -5.42 6.58 -7.01
N LYS A 133 -6.48 6.40 -6.24
CA LYS A 133 -7.74 5.82 -6.69
C LYS A 133 -8.36 6.62 -7.82
N ARG A 134 -8.37 7.95 -7.72
CA ARG A 134 -8.87 8.83 -8.78
C ARG A 134 -8.09 8.70 -10.10
N LEU A 135 -6.78 8.52 -10.04
CA LEU A 135 -5.94 8.50 -11.25
C LEU A 135 -5.81 7.10 -11.87
N THR A 136 -5.81 6.05 -11.05
CA THR A 136 -5.47 4.68 -11.46
C THR A 136 -6.63 3.69 -11.32
N GLY A 137 -7.69 4.06 -10.58
CA GLY A 137 -8.80 3.17 -10.23
C GLY A 137 -8.48 2.17 -9.12
N VAL A 138 -7.28 2.19 -8.56
CA VAL A 138 -6.81 1.23 -7.55
C VAL A 138 -6.91 1.85 -6.15
N ASP A 139 -7.44 1.09 -5.20
CA ASP A 139 -7.74 1.60 -3.85
C ASP A 139 -6.51 1.91 -2.99
N ALA A 140 -5.37 1.25 -3.23
CA ALA A 140 -4.17 1.42 -2.41
C ALA A 140 -2.90 1.50 -3.26
N LEU A 141 -1.95 2.33 -2.80
CA LEU A 141 -0.65 2.53 -3.45
C LEU A 141 0.09 1.21 -3.69
N GLN A 142 0.16 0.35 -2.67
CA GLN A 142 0.80 -0.98 -2.76
C GLN A 142 0.21 -1.92 -3.83
N TRP A 143 -0.96 -1.58 -4.39
CA TRP A 143 -1.64 -2.41 -5.39
C TRP A 143 -1.43 -1.92 -6.82
N ILE A 144 -0.83 -0.74 -7.04
CA ILE A 144 -0.54 -0.24 -8.38
C ILE A 144 0.59 -1.02 -9.05
N ASN A 145 0.61 -1.03 -10.38
CA ASN A 145 1.71 -1.59 -11.17
C ASN A 145 2.72 -0.49 -11.57
N GLY A 146 3.91 -0.87 -12.04
CA GLY A 146 4.98 0.11 -12.35
C GLY A 146 4.58 1.16 -13.40
N ALA A 147 3.77 0.81 -14.40
CA ALA A 147 3.29 1.79 -15.38
C ALA A 147 2.36 2.84 -14.74
N GLN A 148 1.50 2.40 -13.80
CA GLN A 148 0.68 3.29 -12.99
C GLN A 148 1.54 4.16 -12.04
N SER A 149 2.58 3.59 -11.42
CA SER A 149 3.52 4.33 -10.58
C SER A 149 4.22 5.44 -11.34
N LEU A 150 4.77 5.14 -12.53
CA LEU A 150 5.45 6.14 -13.37
C LEU A 150 4.50 7.27 -13.77
N LYS A 151 3.27 6.92 -14.18
CA LYS A 151 2.24 7.92 -14.50
C LYS A 151 1.91 8.81 -13.29
N LEU A 152 1.84 8.22 -12.09
CA LEU A 152 1.57 8.95 -10.86
C LEU A 152 2.73 9.88 -10.49
N ILE A 153 3.97 9.40 -10.57
CA ILE A 153 5.19 10.18 -10.33
C ILE A 153 5.22 11.40 -11.25
N GLU A 154 5.03 11.20 -12.56
CA GLU A 154 5.07 12.30 -13.52
C GLU A 154 3.89 13.28 -13.33
N SER A 155 2.72 12.78 -12.93
CA SER A 155 1.59 13.64 -12.57
C SER A 155 1.91 14.50 -11.33
N LEU A 156 2.54 13.94 -10.30
CA LEU A 156 2.90 14.65 -9.07
C LEU A 156 4.00 15.68 -9.33
N LYS A 157 5.03 15.32 -10.12
CA LYS A 157 6.08 16.25 -10.55
C LYS A 157 5.52 17.44 -11.32
N LYS A 158 4.62 17.20 -12.28
CA LYS A 158 3.95 18.28 -13.02
C LYS A 158 3.15 19.20 -12.12
N TRP A 159 2.48 18.65 -11.10
CA TRP A 159 1.77 19.46 -10.12
C TRP A 159 2.76 20.28 -9.30
N ALA A 160 3.83 19.68 -8.79
CA ALA A 160 4.86 20.38 -8.01
C ALA A 160 5.49 21.54 -8.80
N MET A 161 5.75 21.35 -10.10
CA MET A 161 6.31 22.38 -10.99
C MET A 161 5.46 23.64 -11.14
N ARG A 162 4.17 23.61 -10.74
CA ARG A 162 3.32 24.80 -10.72
C ARG A 162 3.64 25.74 -9.54
N PHE A 163 4.27 25.23 -8.49
CA PHE A 163 4.54 25.95 -7.24
C PHE A 163 6.03 26.04 -6.92
N LEU A 164 6.77 24.95 -7.21
CA LEU A 164 8.18 24.79 -6.87
C LEU A 164 9.09 25.93 -7.38
N PRO A 165 8.96 26.44 -8.64
CA PRO A 165 9.81 27.55 -9.09
C PRO A 165 9.63 28.84 -8.28
N ALA A 166 8.39 29.16 -7.89
CA ALA A 166 8.11 30.34 -7.07
C ALA A 166 8.64 30.16 -5.65
N ALA A 167 8.48 28.96 -5.09
CA ALA A 167 8.99 28.61 -3.76
C ALA A 167 10.52 28.69 -3.70
N VAL A 168 11.23 28.12 -4.69
CA VAL A 168 12.70 28.21 -4.81
C VAL A 168 13.15 29.67 -4.90
N LYS A 169 12.47 30.50 -5.69
CA LYS A 169 12.78 31.91 -5.80
C LYS A 169 12.64 32.64 -4.46
N SER A 170 11.51 32.50 -3.79
CA SER A 170 11.27 33.12 -2.47
C SER A 170 12.34 32.69 -1.46
N ARG A 171 12.63 31.39 -1.41
CA ARG A 171 13.61 30.86 -0.45
C ARG A 171 15.04 31.33 -0.76
N ALA A 172 15.41 31.42 -2.03
CA ALA A 172 16.71 31.98 -2.42
C ALA A 172 16.85 33.46 -2.00
N GLU A 173 15.79 34.24 -2.13
CA GLU A 173 15.76 35.65 -1.70
C GLU A 173 15.89 35.76 -0.16
N GLU A 174 15.19 34.91 0.59
CA GLU A 174 15.31 34.83 2.06
C GLU A 174 16.73 34.47 2.51
N VAL A 175 17.32 33.42 1.93
CA VAL A 175 18.69 32.98 2.26
C VAL A 175 19.71 34.07 1.90
N SER A 176 19.56 34.70 0.73
CA SER A 176 20.43 35.82 0.33
C SER A 176 20.32 37.01 1.29
N ALA A 177 19.12 37.35 1.74
CA ALA A 177 18.90 38.40 2.73
C ALA A 177 19.51 38.04 4.09
N ALA A 178 19.39 36.78 4.52
CA ALA A 178 19.98 36.29 5.77
C ALA A 178 21.52 36.39 5.76
N ILE A 179 22.15 36.01 4.65
CA ILE A 179 23.60 36.15 4.45
C ILE A 179 24.00 37.63 4.48
N ARG A 180 23.29 38.50 3.77
CA ARG A 180 23.59 39.94 3.71
C ARG A 180 23.48 40.62 5.08
N THR A 181 22.51 40.20 5.90
CA THR A 181 22.30 40.73 7.25
C THR A 181 23.23 40.12 8.29
N GLY A 182 24.06 39.13 7.91
CA GLY A 182 24.94 38.41 8.82
C GLY A 182 24.22 37.44 9.77
N SER A 183 22.90 37.26 9.62
CA SER A 183 22.09 36.35 10.44
C SER A 183 22.27 34.87 10.07
N LEU A 184 22.93 34.60 8.94
CA LEU A 184 23.34 33.28 8.50
C LEU A 184 24.77 33.37 7.94
N GLN A 185 25.69 32.64 8.56
CA GLN A 185 27.05 32.53 8.06
C GLN A 185 27.24 31.16 7.41
N LEU A 186 27.66 31.17 6.15
CA LEU A 186 27.92 29.97 5.38
C LEU A 186 29.33 30.04 4.82
N GLU A 187 29.96 28.89 4.67
CA GLU A 187 31.25 28.84 4.01
C GLU A 187 31.14 29.28 2.53
N PRO A 188 32.17 29.97 1.98
CA PRO A 188 32.16 30.44 0.60
C PRO A 188 31.85 29.36 -0.45
N GLN A 189 32.28 28.12 -0.17
CA GLN A 189 31.99 26.96 -1.02
C GLN A 189 30.50 26.61 -1.08
N ILE A 190 29.79 26.71 0.05
CA ILE A 190 28.33 26.47 0.13
C ILE A 190 27.59 27.57 -0.62
N ILE A 191 28.02 28.84 -0.46
CA ILE A 191 27.42 29.98 -1.17
C ILE A 191 27.56 29.83 -2.68
N ASN A 192 28.73 29.40 -3.17
CA ASN A 192 28.94 29.13 -4.59
C ASN A 192 28.04 27.97 -5.07
N ALA A 193 28.02 26.85 -4.34
CA ALA A 193 27.16 25.71 -4.68
C ALA A 193 25.67 26.08 -4.75
N LEU A 194 25.18 26.91 -3.82
CA LEU A 194 23.83 27.49 -3.82
C LEU A 194 23.58 28.31 -5.10
N GLY A 195 24.50 29.22 -5.43
CA GLY A 195 24.40 30.04 -6.64
C GLY A 195 24.32 29.20 -7.92
N VAL A 196 25.15 28.16 -8.02
CA VAL A 196 25.16 27.23 -9.16
C VAL A 196 23.85 26.43 -9.22
N ALA A 197 23.37 25.89 -8.09
CA ALA A 197 22.15 25.10 -8.03
C ALA A 197 20.92 25.94 -8.44
N VAL A 198 20.79 27.16 -7.91
CA VAL A 198 19.70 28.08 -8.24
C VAL A 198 19.78 28.53 -9.70
N GLY A 199 20.98 28.85 -10.21
CA GLY A 199 21.17 29.21 -11.62
C GLY A 199 20.83 28.07 -12.58
N LEU A 200 21.23 26.84 -12.26
CA LEU A 200 20.87 25.65 -13.03
C LEU A 200 19.36 25.40 -13.00
N ALA A 201 18.70 25.56 -11.85
CA ALA A 201 17.26 25.43 -11.71
C ALA A 201 16.51 26.43 -12.60
N GLN A 202 16.89 27.71 -12.55
CA GLN A 202 16.26 28.78 -13.31
C GLN A 202 16.44 28.63 -14.83
N SER A 203 17.59 28.13 -15.27
CA SER A 203 17.88 27.91 -16.70
C SER A 203 17.17 26.68 -17.25
N ARG A 204 17.20 25.54 -16.54
CA ARG A 204 16.63 24.27 -17.03
C ARG A 204 15.12 24.22 -16.93
N LYS A 205 14.53 24.81 -15.88
CA LYS A 205 13.09 24.80 -15.60
C LYS A 205 12.48 23.38 -15.61
N THR A 206 13.26 22.39 -15.20
CA THR A 206 12.83 21.00 -15.03
C THR A 206 12.74 20.64 -13.54
N PHE A 207 12.05 19.54 -13.26
CA PHE A 207 11.77 19.14 -11.89
C PHE A 207 13.02 18.87 -11.06
N ASP A 208 13.98 18.08 -11.56
CA ASP A 208 15.10 17.62 -10.74
C ASP A 208 16.03 18.79 -10.30
N PRO A 209 16.46 19.71 -11.19
CA PRO A 209 17.23 20.90 -10.78
C PRO A 209 16.46 21.80 -9.80
N MET A 210 15.15 21.97 -10.00
CA MET A 210 14.31 22.76 -9.09
C MET A 210 14.20 22.11 -7.71
N LEU A 211 14.05 20.77 -7.67
CA LEU A 211 14.00 20.02 -6.42
C LEU A 211 15.36 20.09 -5.69
N SER A 212 16.47 19.89 -6.39
CA SER A 212 17.81 19.98 -5.79
C SER A 212 18.08 21.37 -5.21
N ALA A 213 17.71 22.45 -5.94
CA ALA A 213 17.85 23.80 -5.41
C ALA A 213 16.98 24.04 -4.17
N TRP A 214 15.73 23.55 -4.19
CA TRP A 214 14.80 23.64 -3.06
C TRP A 214 15.31 22.93 -1.81
N GLU A 215 15.79 21.69 -1.96
CA GLU A 215 16.32 20.88 -0.85
C GLU A 215 17.54 21.56 -0.21
N LEU A 216 18.49 22.01 -1.04
CA LEU A 216 19.73 22.65 -0.60
C LEU A 216 19.46 23.98 0.12
N LEU A 217 18.51 24.77 -0.38
CA LEU A 217 18.05 26.01 0.26
C LEU A 217 17.36 25.76 1.61
N ASN A 218 16.63 24.66 1.76
CA ASN A 218 15.96 24.32 3.00
C ASN A 218 16.95 23.78 4.05
N GLU A 219 17.91 22.96 3.65
CA GLU A 219 18.95 22.43 4.52
C GLU A 219 19.77 23.56 5.16
N VAL A 220 20.19 24.52 4.34
CA VAL A 220 20.93 25.71 4.78
C VAL A 220 20.12 26.59 5.73
N GLY A 221 18.80 26.67 5.53
CA GLY A 221 17.92 27.40 6.43
C GLY A 221 17.66 26.73 7.78
N GLN A 222 17.72 25.40 7.86
CA GLN A 222 17.53 24.66 9.12
C GLN A 222 18.75 24.72 10.04
N GLN A 223 19.95 24.93 9.51
CA GLN A 223 21.16 25.12 10.33
C GLN A 223 21.08 26.35 11.25
N LYS A 224 20.17 27.29 10.96
CA LYS A 224 19.87 28.43 11.83
C LYS A 224 19.20 28.04 13.15
N GLU A 225 18.37 26.99 13.17
CA GLU A 225 17.56 26.62 14.35
C GLU A 225 18.33 25.74 15.35
N SER A 226 19.30 24.97 14.88
CA SER A 226 20.12 24.08 15.74
C SER A 226 21.18 24.82 16.57
N GLY A 227 21.43 26.10 16.29
CA GLY A 227 22.45 26.92 16.95
C GLY A 227 21.98 27.72 18.17
N ASP A 228 20.67 27.73 18.48
CA ASP A 228 20.07 28.55 19.55
C ASP A 228 19.63 27.71 20.78
N GLY A 229 20.04 26.43 20.85
CA GLY A 229 19.60 25.48 21.87
C GLY A 229 20.61 25.15 22.97
N SER A 230 21.66 25.96 23.17
CA SER A 230 22.67 25.73 24.22
C SER A 230 23.02 27.01 24.96
N ALA A 231 22.04 27.60 25.63
CA ALA A 231 22.23 28.53 26.74
C ALA A 231 20.97 28.56 27.61
N ASP A 232 20.85 27.57 28.50
CA ASP A 232 20.38 27.74 29.89
C ASP A 232 20.65 26.46 30.69
#